data_AF-A0A9W6XRI5-F1
#
_entry.id   AF-A0A9W6XRI5-F1
#
_cell.length_a   1.000
_cell.length_b   1.000
_cell.length_c   1.000
_cell.angle_alpha   90.00
_cell.angle_beta   90.00
_cell.angle_gamma   90.00
#
_symmetry.space_group_name_H-M   'P 1'
#
loop_
_entity.id
_entity.type
_entity.pdbx_description
1 polymer ?
#
loop_
_entity_poly.entity_id
_entity_poly.type
_entity_poly.pdbx_seq_one_letter_code
_entity_poly.pdbx_strand_id
1 'polypeptide(L)'
;MDTRAFASLIDKKVLKRLGLPNIPLIPYSRKLKSASGNDTKISGEIDLPLRLGSAEKTVPFVVASSLHVDGILGMDVLATFRTVIDAEEQTLTLKETRDMFRLGVMPVPIGTSCINNTPF
;
A
#
# COMPACT_ATOMS: atom_id res chain seq x y z
N MET A 1 7.02 -0.02 19.90
CA MET A 1 5.96 0.75 19.21
C MET A 1 5.88 0.20 17.81
N ASP A 2 4.95 -0.74 17.66
CA ASP A 2 4.89 -1.81 16.67
C ASP A 2 4.50 -1.35 15.27
N THR A 3 5.34 -1.64 14.28
CA THR A 3 5.08 -1.33 12.86
C THR A 3 4.44 -2.52 12.12
N ARG A 4 4.22 -3.65 12.82
CA ARG A 4 3.89 -4.92 12.16
C ARG A 4 2.41 -5.15 11.86
N ALA A 5 1.54 -4.14 12.01
CA ALA A 5 0.12 -4.26 11.63
C ALA A 5 -0.54 -2.96 11.13
N PHE A 6 0.18 -1.83 11.10
CA PHE A 6 -0.42 -0.53 10.80
C PHE A 6 -0.09 0.03 9.41
N ALA A 7 1.08 -0.32 8.85
CA ALA A 7 1.58 0.30 7.62
C ALA A 7 1.30 -0.55 6.36
N SER A 8 0.93 0.11 5.28
CA SER A 8 0.82 -0.48 3.95
C SER A 8 2.19 -0.65 3.31
N LEU A 9 2.42 -1.81 2.70
CA LEU A 9 3.70 -2.23 2.12
C LEU A 9 3.55 -2.59 0.65
N ILE A 10 4.57 -2.28 -0.15
CA ILE A 10 4.65 -2.72 -1.55
C ILE A 10 6.03 -3.29 -1.85
N ASP A 11 6.09 -4.27 -2.74
CA ASP A 11 7.37 -4.73 -3.29
C ASP A 11 7.92 -3.69 -4.28
N LYS A 12 9.23 -3.45 -4.26
CA LYS A 12 9.91 -2.60 -5.24
C LYS A 12 9.64 -2.99 -6.70
N LYS A 13 9.31 -4.26 -6.97
CA LYS A 13 8.87 -4.75 -8.29
C LYS A 13 7.59 -4.06 -8.76
N VAL A 14 6.69 -3.69 -7.86
CA VAL A 14 5.47 -2.94 -8.22
C VAL A 14 5.85 -1.57 -8.75
N LEU A 15 6.79 -0.87 -8.11
CA LEU A 15 7.30 0.40 -8.65
C LEU A 15 7.87 0.26 -10.06
N LYS A 16 8.59 -0.83 -10.35
CA LYS A 16 9.06 -1.12 -11.72
C LYS A 16 7.91 -1.32 -12.70
N ARG A 17 6.86 -2.05 -12.30
CA ARG A 17 5.66 -2.27 -13.13
C ARG A 17 4.88 -0.98 -13.38
N LEU A 18 4.89 -0.06 -12.43
CA LEU A 18 4.29 1.27 -12.56
C LEU A 18 5.12 2.24 -13.40
N GLY A 19 6.29 1.83 -13.90
CA GLY A 19 7.20 2.71 -14.64
C GLY A 19 7.98 3.69 -13.74
N LEU A 20 8.06 3.42 -12.43
CA LEU A 20 8.68 4.28 -11.41
C LEU A 20 9.92 3.64 -10.74
N PRO A 21 10.88 3.07 -11.49
CA PRO A 21 11.98 2.32 -10.90
C PRO A 21 12.94 3.17 -10.05
N ASN A 22 13.03 4.48 -10.32
CA ASN A 22 14.00 5.41 -9.74
C ASN A 22 13.36 6.60 -9.02
N ILE A 23 12.08 6.50 -8.68
CA ILE A 23 11.40 7.58 -7.97
C ILE A 23 12.06 7.79 -6.60
N PRO A 24 12.36 9.04 -6.19
CA PRO A 24 13.00 9.29 -4.90
C PRO A 24 12.06 8.83 -3.79
N LEU A 25 12.57 7.93 -2.95
CA LEU A 25 11.84 7.46 -1.78
C LEU A 25 12.11 8.40 -0.61
N ILE A 26 11.06 8.69 0.16
CA ILE A 26 11.20 9.43 1.40
C ILE A 26 12.03 8.56 2.35
N PRO A 27 13.15 9.08 2.91
CA PRO A 27 13.97 8.32 3.82
C PRO A 27 13.14 7.90 5.03
N TYR A 28 12.94 6.59 5.17
CA TYR A 28 12.21 6.06 6.31
C TYR A 28 13.13 6.10 7.54
N SER A 29 13.05 7.20 8.30
CA SER A 29 13.92 7.47 9.45
C SER A 29 13.60 6.61 10.69
N ARG A 30 12.49 5.85 10.67
CA ARG A 30 12.13 4.91 11.73
C ARG A 30 12.82 3.56 11.50
N LYS A 31 13.71 3.16 12.42
CA LYS A 31 14.27 1.80 12.48
C LYS A 31 13.14 0.78 12.69
N LEU A 32 12.81 0.00 11.66
CA LEU A 32 11.90 -1.14 11.78
C LEU A 32 12.68 -2.35 12.29
N LYS A 33 12.40 -2.79 13.53
CA LYS A 33 12.80 -4.12 13.98
C LYS A 33 11.78 -5.12 13.46
N SER A 34 12.19 -5.93 12.49
CA SER A 34 11.41 -7.06 11.99
C SER A 34 11.16 -8.05 13.13
N ALA A 35 9.90 -8.36 13.45
CA ALA A 35 9.60 -9.35 14.50
C ALA A 35 9.83 -10.82 14.05
N SER A 36 10.54 -11.07 12.94
CA SER A 36 10.93 -12.41 12.48
C SER A 36 12.44 -12.63 12.42
N GLY A 37 13.26 -11.66 12.82
CA GLY A 37 14.72 -11.80 12.75
C GLY A 37 15.30 -11.91 11.34
N ASN A 38 14.47 -11.79 10.29
CA ASN A 38 14.91 -11.72 8.90
C ASN A 38 14.70 -10.29 8.37
N ASP A 39 15.76 -9.72 7.81
CA ASP A 39 15.82 -8.34 7.34
C ASP A 39 15.03 -8.16 6.03
N THR A 40 13.72 -7.90 6.13
CA THR A 40 13.03 -7.28 5.00
C THR A 40 13.56 -5.85 4.87
N LYS A 41 14.57 -5.67 4.02
CA LYS A 41 15.22 -4.39 3.79
C LYS A 41 14.19 -3.37 3.27
N ILE A 42 13.88 -2.36 4.07
CA ILE A 42 13.02 -1.25 3.66
C ILE A 42 13.85 -0.29 2.81
N SER A 43 13.34 0.06 1.64
CA SER A 43 13.97 1.00 0.72
C SER A 43 13.56 2.45 1.02
N GLY A 44 12.40 2.66 1.63
CA GLY A 44 11.86 3.98 1.97
C GLY A 44 10.34 3.96 1.97
N GLU A 45 9.73 5.14 1.94
CA GLU A 45 8.29 5.35 1.85
C GLU A 45 7.95 6.20 0.62
N ILE A 46 6.77 6.00 0.07
CA ILE A 46 6.27 6.74 -1.10
C ILE A 46 4.75 6.88 -1.05
N ASP A 47 4.26 8.06 -1.38
CA ASP A 47 2.83 8.29 -1.58
C ASP A 47 2.42 7.85 -2.99
N LEU A 48 1.47 6.91 -3.08
CA LEU A 48 0.92 6.45 -4.36
C LEU A 48 -0.59 6.57 -4.38
N PRO A 49 -1.19 6.92 -5.53
CA PRO A 49 -2.63 6.82 -5.69
C PRO A 49 -3.04 5.34 -5.71
N LEU A 50 -3.86 4.98 -4.74
CA LEU A 50 -4.50 3.68 -4.66
C LEU A 50 -5.94 3.83 -5.12
N ARG A 51 -6.37 2.94 -6.03
CA ARG A 51 -7.76 2.89 -6.45
C ARG A 51 -8.40 1.60 -5.94
N LEU A 52 -9.41 1.77 -5.09
CA LEU A 52 -10.28 0.70 -4.61
C LEU A 52 -11.68 0.97 -5.17
N GLY A 53 -12.09 0.16 -6.15
CA GLY A 53 -13.35 0.37 -6.86
C GLY A 53 -13.42 1.71 -7.57
N SER A 54 -14.42 2.48 -7.21
CA SER A 54 -14.65 3.84 -7.70
C SER A 54 -13.97 4.93 -6.86
N ALA A 55 -13.35 4.57 -5.72
CA ALA A 55 -12.58 5.50 -4.89
C ALA A 55 -11.09 5.48 -5.24
N GLU A 56 -10.49 6.64 -5.43
CA GLU A 56 -9.05 6.81 -5.57
C GLU A 56 -8.53 7.79 -4.50
N LYS A 57 -7.48 7.41 -3.78
CA LYS A 57 -6.84 8.26 -2.78
C LYS A 57 -5.32 8.05 -2.80
N THR A 58 -4.57 9.13 -2.64
CA THR A 58 -3.13 9.07 -2.44
C THR A 58 -2.84 8.68 -0.99
N VAL A 59 -2.11 7.59 -0.80
CA VAL A 59 -1.78 7.02 0.51
C VAL A 59 -0.30 6.62 0.57
N PRO A 60 0.32 6.67 1.75
CA PRO A 60 1.70 6.25 1.92
C PRO A 60 1.86 4.74 1.82
N PHE A 61 2.92 4.30 1.15
CA PHE A 61 3.36 2.92 1.06
C PHE A 61 4.83 2.79 1.45
N VAL A 62 5.11 1.85 2.34
CA VAL A 62 6.46 1.43 2.68
C VAL A 62 6.98 0.48 1.61
N VAL A 63 8.10 0.84 0.97
CA VAL A 63 8.71 0.05 -0.09
C VAL A 63 9.63 -1.00 0.50
N ALA A 64 9.23 -2.27 0.39
CA ALA A 64 10.04 -3.42 0.77
C ALA A 64 10.90 -3.90 -0.41
N SER A 65 12.12 -4.36 -0.13
CA SER A 65 13.02 -4.88 -1.17
C SER A 65 12.58 -6.24 -1.71
N SER A 66 11.87 -7.03 -0.90
CA SER A 66 11.34 -8.34 -1.29
C SER A 66 10.14 -8.72 -0.43
N LEU A 67 9.00 -8.92 -1.07
CA LEU A 67 7.76 -9.40 -0.50
C LEU A 67 7.25 -10.60 -1.32
N HIS A 68 6.65 -11.59 -0.67
CA HIS A 68 6.10 -12.77 -1.36
C HIS A 68 4.85 -12.42 -2.18
N VAL A 69 4.21 -11.29 -1.87
CA VAL A 69 3.05 -10.73 -2.56
C VAL A 69 3.43 -9.38 -3.16
N ASP A 70 2.64 -8.88 -4.11
CA ASP A 70 2.89 -7.57 -4.74
C ASP A 70 2.79 -6.41 -3.71
N GLY A 71 1.88 -6.51 -2.74
CA GLY A 71 1.74 -5.54 -1.66
C GLY A 71 0.82 -6.05 -0.55
N ILE A 72 0.91 -5.43 0.62
CA ILE A 72 0.03 -5.64 1.78
C ILE A 72 -0.62 -4.31 2.11
N LEU A 73 -1.95 -4.27 2.16
CA LEU A 73 -2.67 -3.11 2.66
C LEU A 73 -2.79 -3.22 4.18
N GLY A 74 -2.25 -2.21 4.86
CA GLY A 74 -2.33 -2.06 6.30
C GLY A 74 -3.58 -1.29 6.74
N MET A 75 -3.71 -1.14 8.05
CA MET A 75 -4.82 -0.39 8.67
C MET A 75 -4.83 1.09 8.30
N ASP A 76 -3.69 1.69 7.96
CA ASP A 76 -3.56 3.05 7.47
C ASP A 76 -4.43 3.32 6.22
N VAL A 77 -4.32 2.45 5.22
CA VAL A 77 -5.10 2.53 3.98
C VAL A 77 -6.55 2.18 4.26
N LEU A 78 -6.81 1.09 5.00
CA LEU A 78 -8.18 0.67 5.33
C LEU A 78 -8.95 1.77 6.07
N ALA A 79 -8.31 2.47 7.01
CA ALA A 79 -8.89 3.61 7.69
C ALA A 79 -9.13 4.80 6.74
N THR A 80 -8.20 5.07 5.83
CA THR A 80 -8.29 6.16 4.84
C THR A 80 -9.47 5.97 3.88
N PHE A 81 -9.74 4.75 3.45
CA PHE A 81 -10.89 4.40 2.62
C PHE A 81 -12.16 4.07 3.43
N ARG A 82 -12.10 4.22 4.76
CA ARG A 82 -13.19 3.89 5.70
C ARG A 82 -13.80 2.52 5.41
N THR A 83 -12.94 1.53 5.21
CA THR A 83 -13.36 0.19 4.82
C THR A 83 -13.98 -0.55 5.99
N VAL A 84 -15.00 -1.36 5.73
CA VAL A 84 -15.53 -2.38 6.64
C VAL A 84 -15.06 -3.72 6.14
N ILE A 85 -14.38 -4.48 7.00
CA ILE A 85 -14.04 -5.86 6.72
C ILE A 85 -15.09 -6.73 7.41
N ASP A 86 -15.84 -7.47 6.61
CA ASP A 86 -16.70 -8.55 7.07
C ASP A 86 -15.90 -9.86 6.97
N ALA A 87 -15.53 -10.41 8.12
CA ALA A 87 -14.74 -11.62 8.19
C ALA A 87 -15.59 -12.88 7.91
N GLU A 88 -16.90 -12.83 8.12
CA GLU A 88 -17.82 -13.96 7.91
C GLU A 88 -18.07 -14.15 6.42
N GLU A 89 -18.44 -13.07 5.73
CA GLU A 89 -18.67 -13.07 4.29
C GLU A 89 -17.36 -12.99 3.47
N GLN A 90 -16.23 -12.80 4.16
CA GLN A 90 -14.92 -12.54 3.58
C GLN A 90 -14.98 -11.37 2.58
N THR A 91 -15.66 -10.29 2.97
CA THR A 91 -15.80 -9.10 2.12
C THR A 91 -15.17 -7.86 2.72
N LEU A 92 -14.77 -6.95 1.85
CA LEU A 92 -14.32 -5.61 2.19
C LEU A 92 -15.24 -4.62 1.49
N THR A 93 -15.93 -3.80 2.26
CA THR A 93 -16.86 -2.79 1.76
C THR A 93 -16.32 -1.39 2.01
N LEU A 94 -16.26 -0.55 0.99
CA LEU A 94 -15.89 0.86 1.14
C LEU A 94 -17.11 1.64 1.62
N LYS A 95 -17.05 2.28 2.80
CA LYS A 95 -18.23 3.05 3.27
C LYS A 95 -18.58 4.23 2.36
N GLU A 96 -17.58 4.80 1.70
CA GLU A 96 -17.74 6.01 0.90
C GLU A 96 -18.48 5.72 -0.42
N THR A 97 -18.10 4.65 -1.12
CA THR A 97 -18.68 4.30 -2.42
C THR A 97 -19.68 3.14 -2.36
N ARG A 98 -19.69 2.40 -1.24
CA ARG A 98 -20.39 1.12 -1.06
C ARG A 98 -19.92 -0.01 -1.97
N ASP A 99 -18.75 0.16 -2.60
CA ASP A 99 -18.13 -0.92 -3.38
C ASP A 99 -17.75 -2.08 -2.46
N MET A 100 -18.01 -3.30 -2.91
CA MET A 100 -17.76 -4.53 -2.15
C MET A 100 -16.76 -5.42 -2.90
N PHE A 101 -15.77 -5.93 -2.16
CA PHE A 101 -14.67 -6.73 -2.68
C PHE A 101 -14.55 -8.03 -1.90
N ARG A 102 -14.33 -9.17 -2.57
CA ARG A 102 -14.10 -10.45 -1.88
C ARG A 102 -12.63 -10.60 -1.52
N LEU A 103 -12.36 -10.85 -0.25
CA LEU A 103 -11.01 -11.11 0.25
C LEU A 103 -10.45 -12.41 -0.37
N GLY A 104 -9.17 -12.41 -0.72
CA GLY A 104 -8.48 -13.57 -1.30
C GLY A 104 -8.49 -13.69 -2.83
N VAL A 105 -9.30 -12.90 -3.54
CA VAL A 105 -9.38 -12.93 -5.03
C VAL A 105 -9.16 -11.55 -5.66
N MET A 106 -8.87 -10.53 -4.84
CA MET A 106 -8.88 -9.13 -5.28
C MET A 106 -7.50 -8.63 -5.71
N PRO A 107 -7.24 -8.46 -7.02
CA PRO A 107 -6.11 -7.65 -7.46
C PRO A 107 -6.44 -6.17 -7.17
N VAL A 108 -5.64 -5.54 -6.32
CA VAL A 108 -5.76 -4.11 -6.04
C VAL A 108 -4.87 -3.33 -7.01
N PRO A 109 -5.43 -2.53 -7.93
CA PRO A 109 -4.63 -1.71 -8.82
C PRO A 109 -4.02 -0.53 -8.06
N ILE A 110 -2.70 -0.51 -7.99
CA ILE A 110 -1.93 0.67 -7.58
C ILE A 110 -1.71 1.51 -8.84
N GLY A 111 -2.11 2.78 -8.82
CA GLY A 111 -2.10 3.66 -9.99
C GLY A 111 -0.94 4.67 -9.97
N THR A 112 -0.81 5.44 -11.05
CA THR A 112 0.13 6.57 -11.21
C THR A 112 -0.59 7.90 -11.43
N SER A 113 -1.89 7.97 -11.10
CA SER A 113 -2.81 9.08 -11.46
C SER A 113 -2.34 10.49 -11.05
N CYS A 114 -1.41 10.62 -10.10
CA CYS A 114 -0.89 11.91 -9.63
C CYS A 114 0.64 11.98 -9.64
N ILE A 115 1.30 11.76 -10.78
CA ILE A 115 2.71 12.13 -10.98
C ILE A 115 2.93 12.92 -12.28
N ASN A 116 1.97 13.78 -12.62
CA ASN A 116 2.16 14.74 -13.71
C ASN A 116 2.20 16.15 -13.12
N ASN A 117 3.40 16.76 -13.19
CA ASN A 117 3.79 18.15 -12.98
C ASN A 117 4.46 18.54 -11.66
N THR A 118 5.79 18.63 -11.72
CA THR A 118 6.51 19.91 -11.56
C THR A 118 7.88 19.82 -12.26
N PRO A 119 8.22 20.73 -13.20
CA PRO A 119 9.60 20.97 -13.60
C PRO A 119 10.16 22.11 -12.75
N PHE A 120 11.17 21.85 -11.91
CA PHE A 120 12.17 22.84 -11.50
C PHE A 120 13.49 22.14 -11.22
#